data_AF-A0A7X9FYF7-F1
#
_entry.id   AF-A0A7X9FYF7-F1
#
_cell.length_a   1.000
_cell.length_b   1.000
_cell.length_c   1.000
_cell.angle_alpha   90.00
_cell.angle_beta   90.00
_cell.angle_gamma   90.00
#
_symmetry.space_group_name_H-M   'P 1'
#
loop_
_entity.id
_entity.type
_entity.pdbx_description
1 polymer ?
#
loop_
_entity_poly.entity_id
_entity_poly.type
_entity_poly.pdbx_seq_one_letter_code
_entity_poly.pdbx_strand_id
1 'polypeptide(L)'
;MTATINKTISLGKPVMTPCLIPVEHKATPNCINDPFMINGECWKVTAMSFGSPHGAVFVDDVDNVDVRNTGSALGTHSLFPKGASIVFIQVLDSGTVKACLWHPGKGETDFTAEAACVAGVTAMMLHRVQASEVDVRMGQNVFRVEWNRRADMVSLTGPADLL
;
A
#
# COMPACT_ATOMS: atom_id res chain seq x y z
N MET A 1 -30.38 -8.08 -10.36
CA MET A 1 -29.10 -7.37 -10.38
C MET A 1 -29.23 -6.19 -9.45
N THR A 2 -28.71 -6.30 -8.22
CA THR A 2 -28.55 -5.15 -7.32
C THR A 2 -27.46 -4.27 -7.92
N ALA A 3 -27.76 -3.00 -8.17
CA ALA A 3 -26.75 -2.04 -8.61
C ALA A 3 -25.75 -1.85 -7.46
N THR A 4 -24.46 -2.06 -7.73
CA THR A 4 -23.39 -1.73 -6.78
C THR A 4 -23.38 -0.22 -6.58
N ILE A 5 -23.70 0.22 -5.37
CA ILE A 5 -23.64 1.65 -4.99
C ILE A 5 -22.19 1.93 -4.59
N ASN A 6 -21.56 2.92 -5.22
CA ASN A 6 -20.24 3.38 -4.82
C ASN A 6 -20.33 4.52 -3.80
N LYS A 7 -19.35 4.58 -2.91
CA LYS A 7 -19.14 5.64 -1.92
C LYS A 7 -17.71 6.14 -2.00
N THR A 8 -17.49 7.41 -1.67
CA THR A 8 -16.16 8.00 -1.52
C THR A 8 -15.89 8.33 -0.05
N ILE A 9 -14.75 7.91 0.46
CA ILE A 9 -14.24 8.30 1.78
C ILE A 9 -12.91 9.05 1.65
N SER A 10 -12.61 9.90 2.62
CA SER A 10 -11.31 10.57 2.72
C SER A 10 -10.46 9.86 3.77
N LEU A 11 -9.23 9.49 3.42
CA LEU A 11 -8.24 8.90 4.33
C LEU A 11 -7.23 9.94 4.85
N GLY A 12 -7.36 11.19 4.40
CA GLY A 12 -6.51 12.28 4.86
C GLY A 12 -5.14 12.30 4.19
N LYS A 13 -4.12 12.76 4.93
CA LYS A 13 -2.76 12.95 4.40
C LYS A 13 -1.95 11.66 4.52
N PRO A 14 -1.23 11.23 3.46
CA PRO A 14 -0.28 10.15 3.59
C PRO A 14 0.91 10.62 4.44
N VAL A 15 1.20 9.91 5.53
CA VAL A 15 2.37 10.18 6.37
C VAL A 15 3.54 9.34 5.88
N MET A 16 4.61 10.01 5.43
CA MET A 16 5.85 9.37 4.91
C MET A 16 7.09 9.62 5.79
N THR A 17 6.96 10.51 6.79
CA THR A 17 8.04 10.81 7.75
C THR A 17 8.26 9.62 8.70
N PRO A 18 9.46 9.00 8.76
CA PRO A 18 9.72 7.75 9.47
C PRO A 18 9.39 7.80 10.96
N CYS A 19 9.70 8.92 11.63
CA CYS A 19 9.41 9.09 13.05
C CYS A 19 7.90 9.13 13.37
N LEU A 20 7.05 9.39 12.37
CA LEU A 20 5.58 9.40 12.49
C LEU A 20 4.93 8.09 12.04
N ILE A 21 5.68 7.16 11.42
CA ILE A 21 5.24 5.81 10.98
C ILE A 21 5.72 4.72 11.96
N PRO A 22 6.23 5.10 13.13
CA PRO A 22 7.27 4.37 13.88
C PRO A 22 8.19 3.46 13.06
N VAL A 23 9.03 4.04 12.22
CA VAL A 23 10.04 3.33 11.42
C VAL A 23 11.45 3.65 11.93
N GLU A 24 12.27 2.63 12.20
CA GLU A 24 13.70 2.80 12.53
C GLU A 24 14.54 2.92 11.24
N HIS A 25 14.66 4.12 10.69
CA HIS A 25 15.49 4.40 9.51
C HIS A 25 16.67 5.31 9.86
N LYS A 26 17.91 4.88 9.57
CA LYS A 26 19.14 5.59 9.97
C LYS A 26 19.70 6.57 8.91
N ALA A 27 19.22 6.55 7.67
CA ALA A 27 19.95 7.16 6.53
C ALA A 27 19.23 8.28 5.76
N THR A 28 17.90 8.40 5.86
CA THR A 28 17.11 9.37 5.06
C THR A 28 15.90 9.87 5.84
N PRO A 29 15.37 11.07 5.49
CA PRO A 29 14.21 11.64 6.15
C PRO A 29 12.89 10.92 5.84
N ASN A 30 12.85 9.99 4.87
CA ASN A 30 11.70 9.17 4.46
C ASN A 30 12.17 7.78 4.02
N CYS A 31 11.42 6.72 4.33
CA CYS A 31 11.69 5.35 3.85
C CYS A 31 10.97 5.14 2.52
N ILE A 32 11.58 5.49 1.38
CA ILE A 32 10.93 5.47 0.06
C ILE A 32 11.80 4.70 -0.93
N ASN A 33 11.28 3.57 -1.43
CA ASN A 33 11.98 2.68 -2.37
C ASN A 33 13.36 2.25 -1.85
N ASP A 34 13.50 2.13 -0.53
CA ASP A 34 14.76 1.80 0.14
C ASP A 34 15.00 0.29 0.11
N PRO A 35 16.24 -0.17 -0.16
CA PRO A 35 16.54 -1.59 -0.30
C PRO A 35 16.69 -2.30 1.07
N PHE A 36 16.05 -3.44 1.22
CA PHE A 36 16.11 -4.31 2.41
C PHE A 36 16.43 -5.73 2.02
N MET A 37 17.40 -6.34 2.72
CA MET A 37 17.73 -7.74 2.53
C MET A 37 16.88 -8.61 3.45
N ILE A 38 16.01 -9.44 2.88
CA ILE A 38 15.18 -10.40 3.60
C ILE A 38 15.44 -11.78 2.99
N ASN A 39 15.88 -12.73 3.82
CA ASN A 39 16.15 -14.11 3.40
C ASN A 39 17.05 -14.25 2.16
N GLY A 40 17.99 -13.31 1.95
CA GLY A 40 18.89 -13.29 0.80
C GLY A 40 18.34 -12.59 -0.45
N GLU A 41 17.13 -12.06 -0.40
CA GLU A 41 16.51 -11.29 -1.48
C GLU A 41 16.44 -9.79 -1.13
N CYS A 42 16.59 -8.93 -2.15
CA CYS A 42 16.53 -7.48 -1.98
C CYS A 42 15.13 -6.95 -2.30
N TRP A 43 14.45 -6.42 -1.29
CA TRP A 43 13.13 -5.81 -1.38
C TRP A 43 13.22 -4.29 -1.31
N LYS A 44 12.62 -3.58 -2.27
CA LYS A 44 12.56 -2.12 -2.22
C LYS A 44 11.26 -1.67 -1.55
N VAL A 45 11.37 -1.22 -0.32
CA VAL A 45 10.22 -0.91 0.54
C VAL A 45 9.97 0.59 0.58
N THR A 46 8.69 0.96 0.48
CA THR A 46 8.19 2.31 0.75
C THR A 46 7.31 2.27 1.98
N ALA A 47 7.68 2.98 3.05
CA ALA A 47 6.88 3.06 4.26
C ALA A 47 5.87 4.22 4.18
N MET A 48 4.66 3.99 4.64
CA MET A 48 3.57 4.97 4.67
C MET A 48 2.64 4.71 5.85
N SER A 49 1.93 5.73 6.32
CA SER A 49 0.86 5.58 7.32
C SER A 49 -0.35 6.43 6.98
N PHE A 50 -1.53 5.86 7.20
CA PHE A 50 -2.82 6.54 7.30
C PHE A 50 -3.41 6.43 8.72
N GLY A 51 -2.55 6.23 9.73
CA GLY A 51 -2.93 5.96 11.13
C GLY A 51 -2.29 4.69 11.68
N SER A 52 -1.92 3.76 10.80
CA SER A 52 -1.13 2.56 11.12
C SER A 52 0.00 2.35 10.11
N PRO A 53 1.13 1.73 10.52
CA PRO A 53 2.28 1.55 9.63
C PRO A 53 2.00 0.57 8.50
N HIS A 54 2.38 0.96 7.29
CA HIS A 54 2.38 0.12 6.10
C HIS A 54 3.75 0.13 5.42
N GLY A 55 4.15 -1.01 4.87
CA GLY A 55 5.26 -1.13 3.94
C GLY A 55 4.73 -1.57 2.57
N ALA A 56 5.07 -0.85 1.52
CA ALA A 56 4.69 -1.17 0.14
C ALA A 56 5.89 -1.66 -0.67
N VAL A 57 5.70 -2.73 -1.42
CA VAL A 57 6.70 -3.30 -2.33
C VAL A 57 6.08 -3.59 -3.69
N PHE A 58 6.86 -3.42 -4.76
CA PHE A 58 6.45 -3.84 -6.10
C PHE A 58 6.88 -5.28 -6.38
N VAL A 59 6.03 -6.02 -7.07
CA VAL A 59 6.25 -7.41 -7.50
C VAL A 59 5.79 -7.58 -8.94
N ASP A 60 6.34 -8.58 -9.63
CA ASP A 60 5.99 -8.87 -11.02
C ASP A 60 4.60 -9.51 -11.15
N ASP A 61 4.22 -10.34 -10.18
CA ASP A 61 2.93 -11.03 -10.14
C ASP A 61 2.46 -11.26 -8.71
N VAL A 62 1.41 -10.55 -8.29
CA VAL A 62 0.86 -10.68 -6.93
C VAL A 62 0.24 -12.04 -6.66
N ASP A 63 -0.22 -12.77 -7.69
CA ASP A 63 -0.86 -14.09 -7.51
C ASP A 63 0.18 -15.18 -7.20
N ASN A 64 1.46 -14.90 -7.43
CA ASN A 64 2.57 -15.83 -7.23
C ASN A 64 3.50 -15.44 -6.05
N VAL A 65 3.17 -14.38 -5.30
CA VAL A 65 3.93 -14.01 -4.10
C VAL A 65 3.57 -14.92 -2.94
N ASP A 66 4.57 -15.36 -2.18
CA ASP A 66 4.35 -15.97 -0.85
C ASP A 66 4.00 -14.87 0.17
N VAL A 67 2.76 -14.38 0.11
CA VAL A 67 2.26 -13.26 0.92
C VAL A 67 2.46 -13.55 2.40
N ARG A 68 2.29 -14.80 2.82
CA ARG A 68 2.40 -15.21 4.22
C ARG A 68 3.83 -15.08 4.73
N ASN A 69 4.80 -15.73 4.08
CA ASN A 69 6.17 -15.77 4.57
C ASN A 69 6.90 -14.46 4.30
N THR A 70 6.79 -13.94 3.08
CA THR A 70 7.44 -12.67 2.69
C THR A 70 6.81 -11.50 3.44
N GLY A 71 5.47 -11.45 3.52
CA GLY A 71 4.77 -10.40 4.26
C GLY A 71 5.12 -10.41 5.74
N SER A 72 5.18 -11.59 6.37
CA SER A 72 5.60 -11.69 7.77
C SER A 72 7.04 -11.29 8.00
N ALA A 73 7.96 -11.63 7.08
CA ALA A 73 9.37 -11.28 7.22
C ALA A 73 9.60 -9.77 7.05
N LEU A 74 8.91 -9.14 6.09
CA LEU A 74 8.95 -7.69 5.89
C LEU A 74 8.26 -6.93 7.04
N GLY A 75 7.05 -7.37 7.42
CA GLY A 75 6.20 -6.68 8.40
C GLY A 75 6.70 -6.76 9.84
N THR A 76 7.58 -7.72 10.15
CA THR A 76 8.24 -7.85 11.46
C THR A 76 9.72 -7.46 11.43
N HIS A 77 10.21 -6.97 10.29
CA HIS A 77 11.59 -6.50 10.16
C HIS A 77 11.87 -5.36 11.16
N SER A 78 13.11 -5.25 11.65
CA SER A 78 13.49 -4.24 12.66
C SER A 78 13.22 -2.80 12.24
N LEU A 79 13.06 -2.57 10.93
CA LEU A 79 12.57 -1.32 10.36
C LEU A 79 11.20 -0.90 10.93
N PHE A 80 10.32 -1.85 11.20
CA PHE A 80 8.99 -1.65 11.76
C PHE A 80 8.95 -2.19 13.19
N PRO A 81 9.51 -1.46 14.19
CA PRO A 81 9.56 -1.92 15.59
C PRO A 81 8.17 -2.20 16.19
N LYS A 82 7.12 -1.59 15.65
CA LYS A 82 5.72 -1.84 16.06
C LYS A 82 4.97 -2.78 15.11
N GLY A 83 5.66 -3.36 14.14
CA GLY A 83 5.08 -4.09 13.02
C GLY A 83 4.44 -3.17 11.97
N ALA A 84 4.29 -3.69 10.76
CA ALA A 84 3.57 -3.02 9.68
C ALA A 84 2.78 -4.02 8.83
N SER A 85 1.68 -3.54 8.26
CA SER A 85 0.99 -4.26 7.18
C SER A 85 1.81 -4.13 5.90
N ILE A 86 1.96 -5.20 5.14
CA ILE A 86 2.75 -5.21 3.91
C ILE A 86 1.82 -5.29 2.71
N VAL A 87 1.96 -4.34 1.79
CA VAL A 87 1.18 -4.23 0.57
C VAL A 87 2.07 -4.62 -0.60
N PHE A 88 1.69 -5.67 -1.33
CA PHE A 88 2.36 -6.11 -2.54
C PHE A 88 1.62 -5.52 -3.74
N ILE A 89 2.35 -4.90 -4.66
CA ILE A 89 1.78 -4.14 -5.77
C ILE A 89 2.33 -4.66 -7.10
N GLN A 90 1.43 -5.07 -7.99
CA GLN A 90 1.74 -5.34 -9.39
C GLN A 90 1.18 -4.21 -10.24
N VAL A 91 2.01 -3.63 -11.10
CA VAL A 91 1.56 -2.64 -12.09
C VAL A 91 0.99 -3.40 -13.28
N LEU A 92 -0.30 -3.20 -13.59
CA LEU A 92 -0.94 -3.86 -14.73
C LEU A 92 -0.84 -2.99 -15.98
N ASP A 93 -1.09 -1.69 -15.83
CA ASP A 93 -1.03 -0.70 -16.91
C ASP A 93 -0.82 0.71 -16.33
N SER A 94 -0.87 1.73 -17.18
CA SER A 94 -0.61 3.13 -16.80
C SER A 94 -1.64 3.76 -15.87
N GLY A 95 -2.79 3.11 -15.64
CA GLY A 95 -3.88 3.60 -14.78
C GLY A 95 -4.35 2.59 -13.74
N THR A 96 -3.83 1.36 -13.76
CA THR A 96 -4.31 0.26 -12.93
C THR A 96 -3.16 -0.50 -12.26
N VAL A 97 -3.31 -0.76 -10.97
CA VAL A 97 -2.47 -1.69 -10.22
C VAL A 97 -3.33 -2.80 -9.61
N LYS A 98 -2.73 -3.96 -9.38
CA LYS A 98 -3.30 -5.03 -8.56
C LYS A 98 -2.52 -5.10 -7.26
N ALA A 99 -3.20 -5.33 -6.15
CA ALA A 99 -2.57 -5.44 -4.85
C ALA A 99 -3.20 -6.52 -3.98
N CYS A 100 -2.36 -7.12 -3.13
CA CYS A 100 -2.76 -7.94 -2.00
C CYS A 100 -2.03 -7.45 -0.75
N LEU A 101 -2.50 -7.82 0.44
CA LEU A 101 -1.90 -7.36 1.68
C LEU A 101 -1.68 -8.50 2.68
N TRP A 102 -0.60 -8.36 3.45
CA TRP A 102 -0.35 -9.11 4.67
C TRP A 102 -0.56 -8.19 5.88
N HIS A 103 -1.35 -8.61 6.85
CA HIS A 103 -1.63 -7.86 8.07
C HIS A 103 -1.11 -8.62 9.31
N PRO A 104 -0.41 -7.95 10.24
CA PRO A 104 0.03 -8.55 11.49
C PRO A 104 -1.11 -9.25 12.23
N GLY A 105 -0.92 -10.52 12.59
CA GLY A 105 -1.92 -11.33 13.31
C GLY A 105 -3.11 -11.83 12.49
N LYS A 106 -3.34 -11.32 11.27
CA LYS A 106 -4.40 -11.80 10.36
C LYS A 106 -3.85 -12.60 9.18
N GLY A 107 -2.61 -12.33 8.76
CA GLY A 107 -2.02 -12.92 7.57
C GLY A 107 -2.52 -12.24 6.30
N GLU A 108 -2.65 -13.01 5.22
CA GLU A 108 -3.20 -12.51 3.95
C GLU A 108 -4.63 -12.00 4.13
N THR A 109 -4.90 -10.82 3.60
CA THR A 109 -6.20 -10.15 3.71
C THR A 109 -6.57 -9.54 2.37
N ASP A 110 -7.81 -9.71 1.94
CA ASP A 110 -8.27 -9.29 0.61
C ASP A 110 -8.25 -7.78 0.42
N PHE A 111 -8.57 -7.01 1.46
CA PHE A 111 -8.73 -5.56 1.37
C PHE A 111 -8.66 -4.87 2.74
N THR A 112 -8.03 -3.69 2.77
CA THR A 112 -8.33 -2.61 3.70
C THR A 112 -8.29 -1.28 2.93
N ALA A 113 -9.04 -0.27 3.39
CA ALA A 113 -9.05 1.04 2.76
C ALA A 113 -7.66 1.67 2.75
N GLU A 114 -6.92 1.54 3.85
CA GLU A 114 -5.57 2.05 3.99
C GLU A 114 -4.61 1.34 3.03
N ALA A 115 -4.69 0.02 2.86
CA ALA A 115 -3.82 -0.72 1.95
C ALA A 115 -4.07 -0.34 0.48
N ALA A 116 -5.33 -0.14 0.09
CA ALA A 116 -5.66 0.33 -1.25
C ALA A 116 -5.05 1.72 -1.50
N CYS A 117 -5.22 2.65 -0.56
CA CYS A 117 -4.61 3.98 -0.65
C CYS A 117 -3.08 3.93 -0.65
N VAL A 118 -2.45 3.09 0.17
CA VAL A 118 -1.00 2.89 0.17
C VAL A 118 -0.52 2.40 -1.20
N ALA A 119 -1.21 1.43 -1.81
CA ALA A 119 -0.88 0.94 -3.15
C ALA A 119 -0.96 2.06 -4.19
N GLY A 120 -2.08 2.78 -4.21
CA GLY A 120 -2.31 3.84 -5.20
C GLY A 120 -1.35 5.03 -5.04
N VAL A 121 -1.16 5.52 -3.82
CA VAL A 121 -0.23 6.62 -3.51
C VAL A 121 1.20 6.21 -3.84
N THR A 122 1.62 4.98 -3.53
CA THR A 122 2.97 4.49 -3.88
C THR A 122 3.18 4.43 -5.39
N ALA A 123 2.20 3.92 -6.15
CA ALA A 123 2.26 3.86 -7.61
C ALA A 123 2.36 5.25 -8.26
N MET A 124 1.56 6.21 -7.80
CA MET A 124 1.61 7.60 -8.27
C MET A 124 2.89 8.33 -7.84
N MET A 125 3.37 8.11 -6.61
CA MET A 125 4.58 8.74 -6.07
C MET A 125 5.83 8.30 -6.83
N LEU A 126 5.94 7.01 -7.13
CA LEU A 126 7.11 6.43 -7.80
C LEU A 126 6.97 6.40 -9.33
N HIS A 127 6.06 7.22 -9.88
CA HIS A 127 5.84 7.41 -11.31
C HIS A 127 5.55 6.12 -12.08
N ARG A 128 4.99 5.10 -11.41
CA ARG A 128 4.47 3.89 -12.07
C ARG A 128 3.13 4.14 -12.76
N VAL A 129 2.37 5.11 -12.24
CA VAL A 129 1.16 5.67 -12.82
C VAL A 129 1.34 7.18 -12.95
N GLN A 130 1.16 7.71 -14.16
CA GLN A 130 1.34 9.14 -14.48
C GLN A 130 0.00 9.89 -14.49
N ALA A 131 -0.79 9.67 -13.45
CA ALA A 131 -2.09 10.31 -13.24
C ALA A 131 -2.23 10.73 -11.76
N SER A 132 -3.19 11.60 -11.47
CA SER A 132 -3.58 11.95 -10.10
C SER A 132 -4.52 10.94 -9.45
N GLU A 133 -4.87 9.89 -10.19
CA GLU A 133 -5.79 8.84 -9.81
C GLU A 133 -5.33 7.49 -10.37
N VAL A 134 -5.69 6.41 -9.68
CA VAL A 134 -5.33 5.04 -10.06
C VAL A 134 -6.40 4.07 -9.60
N ASP A 135 -6.73 3.09 -10.45
CA ASP A 135 -7.57 1.97 -10.06
C ASP A 135 -6.72 0.89 -9.38
N VAL A 136 -7.08 0.55 -8.16
CA VAL A 136 -6.43 -0.50 -7.36
C VAL A 136 -7.37 -1.71 -7.31
N ARG A 137 -6.96 -2.81 -7.94
CA ARG A 137 -7.66 -4.09 -7.86
C ARG A 137 -7.23 -4.82 -6.60
N MET A 138 -8.15 -5.09 -5.69
CA MET A 138 -7.93 -5.86 -4.46
C MET A 138 -9.05 -6.87 -4.27
N GLY A 139 -8.68 -8.14 -4.12
CA GLY A 139 -9.62 -9.26 -4.17
C GLY A 139 -10.44 -9.23 -5.47
N GLN A 140 -11.77 -9.27 -5.34
CA GLN A 140 -12.70 -9.24 -6.48
C GLN A 140 -13.19 -7.81 -6.82
N ASN A 141 -12.65 -6.78 -6.17
CA ASN A 141 -13.15 -5.41 -6.27
C ASN A 141 -12.10 -4.45 -6.85
N VAL A 142 -12.59 -3.33 -7.36
CA VAL A 142 -11.76 -2.22 -7.85
C VAL A 142 -12.07 -0.99 -7.02
N PHE A 143 -11.02 -0.33 -6.55
CA PHE A 143 -11.10 0.91 -5.79
C PHE A 143 -10.34 2.00 -6.52
N ARG A 144 -10.99 3.14 -6.75
CA ARG A 144 -10.32 4.32 -7.28
C ARG A 144 -9.66 5.07 -6.14
N VAL A 145 -8.34 5.24 -6.23
CA VAL A 145 -7.56 6.08 -5.32
C VAL A 145 -7.23 7.37 -6.03
N GLU A 146 -7.58 8.50 -5.44
CA GLU A 146 -7.19 9.83 -5.92
C GLU A 146 -6.28 10.50 -4.90
N TRP A 147 -5.20 11.13 -5.36
CA TRP A 147 -4.34 11.94 -4.49
C TRP A 147 -4.26 13.38 -4.99
N ASN A 148 -5.00 14.25 -4.32
CA ASN A 148 -4.93 15.68 -4.53
C ASN A 148 -3.64 16.23 -3.92
N ARG A 149 -2.58 16.34 -4.75
CA ARG A 149 -1.27 16.84 -4.34
C ARG A 149 -1.28 18.28 -3.80
N ARG A 150 -2.27 19.11 -4.18
CA ARG A 150 -2.36 20.50 -3.70
C ARG A 150 -2.89 20.57 -2.27
N ALA A 151 -3.92 19.77 -1.97
CA ALA A 151 -4.49 19.67 -0.62
C ALA A 151 -3.74 18.65 0.27
N ASP A 152 -2.89 17.83 -0.36
CA ASP A 152 -2.28 16.63 0.20
C ASP A 152 -3.32 15.65 0.78
N MET A 153 -4.44 15.48 0.08
CA MET A 153 -5.57 14.65 0.53
C MET A 153 -5.73 13.43 -0.37
N VAL A 154 -5.90 12.27 0.24
CA VAL A 154 -6.17 11.00 -0.45
C VAL A 154 -7.62 10.60 -0.21
N SER A 155 -8.32 10.26 -1.29
CA SER A 155 -9.67 9.72 -1.26
C SER A 155 -9.72 8.35 -1.91
N LEU A 156 -10.67 7.54 -1.44
CA LEU A 156 -10.92 6.19 -1.90
C LEU A 156 -12.38 6.06 -2.31
N THR A 157 -12.63 5.62 -3.54
CA THR A 157 -13.97 5.34 -4.06
C THR A 157 -14.11 3.87 -4.41
N GLY A 158 -15.20 3.23 -3.99
CA GLY A 158 -15.45 1.81 -4.22
C GLY A 158 -16.83 1.38 -3.70
N PRO A 159 -17.12 0.07 -3.67
CA PRO A 159 -18.40 -0.46 -3.19
C PRO A 159 -18.72 -0.01 -1.76
N ALA A 160 -19.91 0.55 -1.55
CA ALA A 160 -20.29 1.18 -0.28
C ALA A 160 -20.41 0.20 0.90
N ASP A 161 -20.62 -1.08 0.63
CA ASP A 161 -20.65 -2.16 1.63
C ASP A 161 -19.25 -2.53 2.14
N LEU A 162 -18.20 -2.12 1.43
CA LEU A 162 -16.81 -2.34 1.79
C LEU A 162 -16.11 -1.11 2.40
N LEU A 163 -16.74 0.08 2.32
CA LEU A 163 -16.19 1.39 2.74
C LEU A 163 -16.97 2.06 3.88
#